data_AF-A0A440A9X4-F1
#
_entry.id   AF-A0A440A9X4-F1
#
_cell.length_a   1.000
_cell.length_b   1.000
_cell.length_c   1.000
_cell.angle_alpha   90.00
_cell.angle_beta   90.00
_cell.angle_gamma   90.00
#
_symmetry.space_group_name_H-M   'P 1'
#
loop_
_entity.id
_entity.type
_entity.pdbx_description
1 polymer ?
#
loop_
_entity_poly.entity_id
_entity_poly.type
_entity_poly.pdbx_seq_one_letter_code
_entity_poly.pdbx_strand_id
1 'polypeptide(L)'
;MNFTDKVVFHETKSDMSVNLHIQYKLAADKRVVRRLQRRWLSFEVRNHPPASPSSFWIALLMPADKSNDIIANMELLYQEKWLPKYGVRRANWIWKTQALQVIVRRWAWPITFIVGAIKALKIG
;
A
#
# COMPACT_ATOMS: atom_id res chain seq x y z
N MET A 1 2.08 -47.89 -28.45
CA MET A 1 2.31 -46.54 -27.87
C MET A 1 0.99 -45.78 -27.98
N ASN A 2 0.28 -45.64 -26.86
CA ASN A 2 -1.08 -45.10 -26.75
C ASN A 2 -1.03 -43.56 -26.80
N PHE A 3 -1.78 -42.87 -27.66
CA PHE A 3 -3.17 -42.42 -27.47
C PHE A 3 -3.42 -41.73 -26.11
N THR A 4 -3.19 -40.40 -26.05
CA THR A 4 -4.04 -39.36 -25.42
C THR A 4 -3.28 -38.03 -25.32
N ASP A 5 -3.34 -37.21 -26.38
CA ASP A 5 -2.96 -35.78 -26.34
C ASP A 5 -4.06 -34.96 -27.06
N LYS A 6 -5.29 -35.15 -26.58
CA LYS A 6 -6.48 -34.39 -27.03
C LYS A 6 -7.43 -34.15 -25.85
N VAL A 7 -6.97 -33.38 -24.87
CA VAL A 7 -7.72 -32.91 -23.69
C VAL A 7 -7.03 -31.56 -23.37
N VAL A 8 -7.56 -30.34 -23.49
CA VAL A 8 -8.90 -29.76 -23.44
C VAL A 8 -8.80 -28.43 -24.20
N PHE A 9 -9.58 -28.20 -25.26
CA PHE A 9 -9.76 -26.85 -25.83
C PHE A 9 -11.14 -26.71 -26.50
N HIS A 10 -12.17 -27.29 -25.87
CA HIS A 10 -13.56 -27.18 -26.36
C HIS A 10 -14.52 -26.48 -25.39
N GLU A 11 -14.00 -25.88 -24.31
CA GLU A 11 -14.83 -25.38 -23.20
C GLU A 11 -14.77 -23.84 -23.00
N THR A 12 -14.52 -23.06 -24.05
CA THR A 12 -14.47 -21.59 -23.92
C THR A 12 -15.66 -20.84 -24.50
N LYS A 13 -16.46 -21.45 -25.38
CA LYS A 13 -17.66 -20.79 -25.96
C LYS A 13 -18.94 -21.03 -25.16
N SER A 14 -19.09 -22.20 -24.53
CA SER A 14 -20.28 -22.52 -23.74
C SER A 14 -20.36 -21.63 -22.48
N ASP A 15 -19.25 -21.52 -21.75
CA ASP A 15 -19.20 -20.78 -20.48
C ASP A 15 -19.33 -19.27 -20.65
N MET A 16 -18.90 -18.72 -21.78
CA MET A 16 -19.05 -17.30 -22.08
C MET A 16 -20.50 -16.94 -22.45
N SER A 17 -21.25 -17.87 -23.07
CA SER A 17 -22.66 -17.68 -23.39
C SER A 17 -23.56 -17.74 -22.15
N VAL A 18 -23.25 -18.63 -21.20
CA VAL A 18 -23.94 -18.73 -19.90
C VAL A 18 -23.68 -17.48 -19.07
N ASN A 19 -22.45 -16.97 -19.07
CA ASN A 19 -22.08 -15.75 -18.35
C ASN A 19 -22.80 -14.50 -18.94
N LEU A 20 -22.92 -14.41 -20.27
CA LEU A 20 -23.71 -13.34 -20.91
C LEU A 20 -25.21 -13.46 -20.58
N HIS A 21 -25.78 -14.67 -20.61
CA HIS A 21 -27.20 -14.88 -20.32
C HIS A 21 -27.55 -14.56 -18.86
N ILE A 22 -26.63 -14.82 -17.92
CA ILE A 22 -26.73 -14.40 -16.51
C ILE A 22 -26.69 -12.87 -16.41
N GLN A 23 -25.77 -12.19 -17.12
CA GLN A 23 -25.68 -10.73 -17.13
C GLN A 23 -26.96 -10.05 -17.66
N TYR A 24 -27.58 -10.59 -18.73
CA TYR A 24 -28.83 -10.06 -19.27
C TYR A 24 -30.04 -10.30 -18.35
N LYS A 25 -30.12 -11.46 -17.67
CA LYS A 25 -31.17 -11.72 -16.67
C LYS A 25 -31.01 -10.84 -15.42
N LEU A 26 -29.79 -10.50 -15.06
CA LEU A 26 -29.48 -9.56 -13.97
C LEU A 26 -29.84 -8.10 -14.31
N ALA A 27 -29.74 -7.70 -15.57
CA ALA A 27 -30.12 -6.35 -16.02
C ALA A 27 -31.64 -6.07 -15.89
N ALA A 28 -32.49 -7.11 -15.92
CA ALA A 28 -33.94 -6.96 -15.82
C ALA A 28 -34.43 -6.61 -14.40
N ASP A 29 -33.64 -6.89 -13.36
CA ASP A 29 -34.03 -6.61 -11.97
C ASP A 29 -33.07 -5.64 -11.30
N LYS A 30 -33.33 -4.34 -11.48
CA LYS A 30 -32.62 -3.22 -10.83
C LYS A 30 -32.54 -3.36 -9.30
N ARG A 31 -33.36 -4.21 -8.66
CA ARG A 31 -33.28 -4.48 -7.21
C ARG A 31 -32.21 -5.51 -6.87
N VAL A 32 -31.97 -6.50 -7.75
CA VAL A 32 -30.90 -7.49 -7.58
C VAL A 32 -29.55 -6.85 -7.84
N VAL A 33 -29.43 -6.04 -8.91
CA VAL A 33 -28.21 -5.27 -9.20
C VAL A 33 -27.83 -4.37 -8.02
N ARG A 34 -28.79 -3.61 -7.46
CA ARG A 34 -28.55 -2.77 -6.27
C ARG A 34 -28.15 -3.56 -5.02
N ARG A 35 -28.57 -4.82 -4.88
CA ARG A 35 -28.16 -5.69 -3.75
C ARG A 35 -26.75 -6.23 -3.95
N LEU A 36 -26.43 -6.67 -5.17
CA LEU A 36 -25.08 -7.14 -5.50
C LEU A 36 -24.06 -6.02 -5.46
N GLN A 37 -24.39 -4.84 -5.97
CA GLN A 37 -23.51 -3.67 -5.92
C GLN A 37 -23.21 -3.24 -4.48
N ARG A 38 -24.23 -3.25 -3.59
CA ARG A 38 -23.99 -3.01 -2.15
C ARG A 38 -23.11 -4.07 -1.51
N ARG A 39 -23.30 -5.35 -1.88
CA ARG A 39 -22.51 -6.46 -1.37
C ARG A 39 -21.05 -6.42 -1.87
N TRP A 40 -20.84 -6.06 -3.13
CA TRP A 40 -19.53 -5.83 -3.72
C TRP A 40 -18.83 -4.65 -3.04
N LEU A 41 -19.49 -3.50 -2.92
CA LEU A 41 -18.93 -2.33 -2.23
C LEU A 41 -18.53 -2.64 -0.78
N SER A 42 -19.35 -3.41 -0.05
CA SER A 42 -19.03 -3.78 1.34
C SER A 42 -18.02 -4.93 1.47
N PHE A 43 -17.69 -5.62 0.39
CA PHE A 43 -16.55 -6.53 0.30
C PHE A 43 -15.26 -5.75 0.04
N GLU A 44 -15.27 -4.81 -0.91
CA GLU A 44 -14.14 -3.92 -1.22
C GLU A 44 -13.69 -3.12 0.01
N VAL A 45 -14.65 -2.52 0.72
CA VAL A 45 -14.38 -1.71 1.93
C VAL A 45 -13.71 -2.52 3.05
N ARG A 46 -14.00 -3.82 3.15
CA ARG A 46 -13.40 -4.69 4.18
C ARG A 46 -12.01 -5.19 3.78
N ASN A 47 -11.69 -5.19 2.50
CA ASN A 47 -10.43 -5.70 1.97
C ASN A 47 -9.44 -4.59 1.63
N HIS A 48 -9.80 -3.31 1.81
CA HIS A 48 -8.81 -2.25 1.67
C HIS A 48 -7.70 -2.46 2.71
N PRO A 49 -6.44 -2.51 2.26
CA PRO A 49 -5.33 -2.60 3.19
C PRO A 49 -5.41 -1.38 4.14
N PRO A 50 -5.22 -1.59 5.45
CA PRO A 50 -5.20 -0.50 6.41
C PRO A 50 -4.25 0.60 5.93
N ALA A 51 -4.76 1.83 5.94
CA ALA A 51 -4.02 2.99 5.46
C ALA A 51 -2.70 3.15 6.22
N SER A 52 -1.68 3.61 5.50
CA SER A 52 -0.39 3.96 6.07
C SER A 52 -0.54 5.09 7.12
N PRO A 53 0.34 5.14 8.13
CA PRO A 53 0.35 6.25 9.09
C PRO A 53 0.62 7.59 8.40
N SER A 54 0.10 8.67 8.99
CA SER A 54 0.32 10.03 8.46
C SER A 54 1.80 10.33 8.19
N SER A 55 2.08 10.75 6.95
CA SER A 55 3.39 11.17 6.45
C SER A 55 3.70 12.64 6.68
N PHE A 56 2.78 13.38 7.32
CA PHE A 56 2.88 14.83 7.53
C PHE A 56 4.22 15.28 8.14
N TRP A 57 4.71 14.56 9.16
CA TRP A 57 5.97 14.88 9.82
C TRP A 57 7.19 14.74 8.89
N ILE A 58 7.15 13.78 7.96
CA ILE A 58 8.23 13.60 6.98
C ILE A 58 8.21 14.76 6.01
N ALA A 59 7.04 15.12 5.47
CA ALA A 59 6.88 16.25 4.56
C ALA A 59 7.27 17.59 5.21
N LEU A 60 7.03 17.75 6.51
CA LEU A 60 7.37 18.98 7.24
C LEU A 60 8.85 19.10 7.57
N LEU A 61 9.51 17.99 7.97
CA LEU A 61 10.88 18.01 8.50
C LEU A 61 11.94 17.64 7.46
N MET A 62 11.52 17.22 6.25
CA MET A 62 12.42 16.92 5.14
C MET A 62 12.28 17.97 4.03
N PRO A 63 13.34 18.20 3.24
CA PRO A 63 13.24 18.97 2.00
C PRO A 63 12.17 18.38 1.07
N ALA A 64 11.33 19.25 0.49
CA ALA A 64 10.19 18.86 -0.34
C ALA A 64 10.60 17.91 -1.48
N ASP A 65 11.74 18.21 -2.09
CA ASP A 65 12.42 17.51 -3.19
C ASP A 65 12.82 16.06 -2.86
N LYS A 66 12.95 15.68 -1.59
CA LYS A 66 13.27 14.29 -1.18
C LYS A 66 12.19 13.61 -0.36
N SER A 67 11.28 14.39 0.20
CA SER A 67 10.23 13.89 1.09
C SER A 67 9.30 12.89 0.38
N ASN A 68 8.91 13.18 -0.85
CA ASN A 68 7.98 12.35 -1.63
C ASN A 68 8.54 10.95 -1.92
N ASP A 69 9.80 10.85 -2.36
CA ASP A 69 10.44 9.56 -2.66
C ASP A 69 10.55 8.68 -1.41
N ILE A 70 10.87 9.29 -0.27
CA ILE A 70 10.97 8.59 1.01
C ILE A 70 9.60 8.10 1.45
N ILE A 71 8.57 8.95 1.35
CA ILE A 71 7.19 8.59 1.71
C ILE A 71 6.70 7.45 0.83
N ALA A 72 6.88 7.54 -0.49
CA ALA A 72 6.47 6.50 -1.43
C ALA A 72 7.15 5.16 -1.15
N ASN A 73 8.46 5.17 -0.91
CA ASN A 73 9.20 3.95 -0.58
C ASN A 73 8.76 3.35 0.77
N MET A 74 8.52 4.20 1.77
CA MET A 74 7.99 3.73 3.05
C MET A 74 6.59 3.13 2.91
N GLU A 75 5.73 3.74 2.11
CA GLU A 75 4.36 3.27 1.83
C GLU A 75 4.37 1.88 1.20
N LEU A 76 5.25 1.67 0.22
CA LEU A 76 5.45 0.38 -0.41
C LEU A 76 5.93 -0.68 0.60
N LEU A 77 6.94 -0.36 1.43
CA LEU A 77 7.43 -1.26 2.47
C LEU A 77 6.36 -1.58 3.54
N TYR A 78 5.52 -0.60 3.87
CA TYR A 78 4.43 -0.79 4.83
C TYR A 78 3.42 -1.79 4.32
N GLN A 79 2.92 -1.60 3.09
CA GLN A 79 1.89 -2.46 2.51
C GLN A 79 2.42 -3.85 2.15
N GLU A 80 3.60 -3.93 1.54
CA GLU A 80 4.11 -5.20 1.00
C GLU A 80 4.86 -6.06 2.02
N LYS A 81 5.54 -5.45 2.99
CA LYS A 81 6.40 -6.18 3.95
C LYS A 81 5.92 -6.11 5.38
N TRP A 82 5.67 -4.93 5.92
CA TRP A 82 5.47 -4.79 7.36
C TRP A 82 4.08 -5.22 7.80
N LEU A 83 3.07 -4.80 7.05
CA LEU A 83 1.69 -5.13 7.32
C LEU A 83 1.41 -6.65 7.30
N PRO A 84 1.77 -7.41 6.24
CA PRO A 84 1.51 -8.85 6.19
C PRO A 84 2.33 -9.64 7.23
N LYS A 85 3.53 -9.14 7.59
CA LYS A 85 4.44 -9.86 8.49
C LYS A 85 4.18 -9.61 9.98
N TYR A 86 3.84 -8.37 10.35
CA TYR A 86 3.79 -7.96 11.76
C TYR A 86 2.41 -7.48 12.22
N GLY A 87 1.48 -7.27 11.29
CA GLY A 87 0.17 -6.68 11.56
C GLY A 87 0.21 -5.17 11.83
N VAL A 88 -0.98 -4.56 11.87
CA VAL A 88 -1.18 -3.09 11.89
C VAL A 88 -0.41 -2.38 13.00
N ARG A 89 -0.51 -2.87 14.24
CA ARG A 89 0.09 -2.20 15.41
C ARG A 89 1.61 -2.09 15.30
N ARG A 90 2.29 -3.18 14.95
CA ARG A 90 3.75 -3.21 14.81
C ARG A 90 4.21 -2.50 13.54
N ALA A 91 3.49 -2.65 12.43
CA ALA A 91 3.79 -1.92 11.20
C ALA A 91 3.76 -0.40 11.42
N ASN A 92 2.78 0.11 12.19
CA ASN A 92 2.69 1.53 12.54
C ASN A 92 3.87 2.00 13.39
N TRP A 93 4.34 1.17 14.31
CA TRP A 93 5.53 1.45 15.11
C TRP A 93 6.79 1.51 14.25
N ILE A 94 7.00 0.50 13.40
CA ILE A 94 8.15 0.44 12.48
C ILE A 94 8.18 1.68 11.57
N TRP A 95 7.02 2.07 11.03
CA TRP A 95 6.88 3.29 10.24
C TRP A 95 7.38 4.52 11.00
N LYS A 96 6.87 4.78 12.20
CA LYS A 96 7.24 5.96 12.98
C LYS A 96 8.74 5.97 13.31
N THR A 97 9.30 4.82 13.68
CA THR A 97 10.72 4.70 14.00
C THR A 97 11.61 4.92 12.78
N GLN A 98 11.25 4.37 11.61
CA GLN A 98 11.98 4.58 10.36
C GLN A 98 11.91 6.03 9.89
N ALA A 99 10.72 6.64 9.95
CA ALA A 99 10.52 8.05 9.65
C ALA A 99 11.43 8.93 10.54
N LEU A 100 11.45 8.66 11.85
CA LEU A 100 12.29 9.37 12.80
C LEU A 100 13.79 9.17 12.51
N GLN A 101 14.23 7.95 12.22
CA GLN A 101 15.62 7.67 11.88
C GLN A 101 16.09 8.42 10.64
N VAL A 102 15.25 8.50 9.60
CA VAL A 102 15.57 9.23 8.38
C VAL A 102 15.71 10.73 8.65
N ILE A 103 14.77 11.31 9.41
CA ILE A 103 14.82 12.72 9.82
C ILE A 103 16.10 12.97 10.62
N VAL A 104 16.34 12.20 11.70
CA VAL A 104 17.51 12.38 12.55
C VAL A 104 18.80 12.22 11.76
N ARG A 105 18.93 11.21 10.90
CA ARG A 105 20.15 11.00 10.10
C ARG A 105 20.42 12.16 9.14
N ARG A 106 19.38 12.78 8.58
CA ARG A 106 19.51 13.93 7.69
C ARG A 106 19.99 15.16 8.44
N TRP A 107 19.46 15.39 9.64
CA TRP A 107 19.79 16.56 10.47
C TRP A 107 21.03 16.37 11.37
N ALA A 108 21.49 15.14 11.56
CA ALA A 108 22.65 14.84 12.40
C ALA A 108 23.91 15.57 11.92
N TRP A 109 24.13 15.68 10.61
CA TRP A 109 25.32 16.32 10.05
C TRP A 109 25.40 17.84 10.33
N PRO A 110 24.35 18.65 10.04
CA PRO A 110 24.38 20.07 10.42
C PRO A 110 24.40 20.27 11.94
N ILE A 111 23.72 19.43 12.73
CA ILE A 111 23.71 19.57 14.19
C ILE A 111 25.10 19.32 14.79
N THR A 112 25.81 18.25 14.37
CA THR A 112 27.16 17.99 14.87
C THR A 112 28.16 19.05 14.43
N PHE A 113 28.00 19.61 13.23
CA PHE A 113 28.79 20.74 12.76
C PHE A 113 28.57 22.00 13.63
N ILE A 114 27.32 22.35 13.92
CA ILE A 114 26.97 23.50 14.76
C ILE A 114 27.48 23.31 16.20
N VAL A 115 27.29 22.13 16.78
CA VAL A 115 27.79 21.82 18.15
C VAL A 115 29.32 21.86 18.20
N GLY A 116 30.00 21.36 17.16
CA GLY A 116 31.45 21.46 17.02
C GLY A 116 31.92 22.91 16.91
N ALA A 117 31.26 23.71 16.09
CA ALA A 117 31.55 25.14 15.93
C ALA A 117 31.34 25.91 17.24
N ILE A 118 30.25 25.65 17.97
CA ILE A 118 29.99 26.28 19.28
C ILE A 118 31.04 25.88 20.32
N LYS A 119 31.47 24.61 20.34
CA LYS A 119 32.57 24.18 21.22
C LYS A 119 33.89 24.86 20.87
N ALA A 120 34.21 25.00 19.59
CA ALA A 120 35.42 25.70 19.14
C ALA A 120 35.40 27.19 19.55
N LEU A 121 34.24 27.85 19.47
CA LEU A 121 34.04 29.25 19.84
C LEU A 121 34.06 29.49 21.37
N LYS A 122 33.83 28.46 22.18
CA LYS A 122 33.92 28.53 23.65
C LYS A 122 35.32 28.22 24.21
N ILE A 123 36.23 27.71 23.38
CA ILE A 123 37.57 27.27 23.79
C ILE A 123 38.67 28.22 23.26
N GLY A 124 38.36 29.11 22.31
CA GLY A 124 39.21 30.25 21.92
C GLY A 124 38.79 31.52 22.63
#